data_AF-A0A2H9QJB4-F1
#
_entry.id   AF-A0A2H9QJB4-F1
#
_cell.length_a   1.000
_cell.length_b   1.000
_cell.length_c   1.000
_cell.angle_alpha   90.00
_cell.angle_beta   90.00
_cell.angle_gamma   90.00
#
_symmetry.space_group_name_H-M   'P 1'
#
loop_
_entity.id
_entity.type
_entity.pdbx_description
1 polymer ?
#
loop_
_entity_poly.entity_id
_entity_poly.type
_entity_poly.pdbx_seq_one_letter_code
_entity_poly.pdbx_strand_id
1 'polypeptide(L)' 'MNEFNKFERARIIGARALQLSMDAPLLIKKPENEFNSINLARMEFKKNVIPITIKRD' A
#
# COMPACT_ATOMS: atom_id res chain seq x y z
N MET A 1 -7.37 6.07 14.36
CA MET A 1 -6.33 5.44 13.51
C MET A 1 -5.00 5.91 14.08
N ASN A 2 -4.37 5.10 14.93
CA ASN A 2 -3.14 5.51 15.62
C ASN A 2 -2.12 5.94 14.55
N GLU A 3 -1.61 7.17 14.65
CA GLU A 3 -0.71 7.73 13.67
C GLU A 3 0.47 6.77 13.42
N PHE A 4 0.54 6.24 12.20
CA PHE A 4 1.71 5.51 11.77
C PHE A 4 2.91 6.45 11.79
N ASN A 5 4.03 6.02 12.38
CA ASN A 5 5.25 6.81 12.28
C ASN A 5 5.76 6.84 10.81
N LYS A 6 6.70 7.74 10.50
CA LYS A 6 7.21 7.88 9.12
C LYS A 6 7.82 6.58 8.56
N PHE A 7 8.40 5.74 9.41
CA PHE A 7 9.02 4.47 9.04
C PHE A 7 7.99 3.38 8.77
N GLU A 8 6.98 3.27 9.64
CA GLU A 8 5.83 2.39 9.52
C GLU A 8 5.06 2.65 8.22
N ARG A 9 4.79 3.93 7.92
CA ARG A 9 4.16 4.32 6.65
C ARG A 9 4.99 3.88 5.44
N ALA A 10 6.30 4.16 5.46
CA ALA A 10 7.20 3.77 4.38
C ALA A 10 7.23 2.24 4.22
N ARG A 11 7.26 1.49 5.33
CA ARG A 11 7.30 0.03 5.31
C ARG A 11 6.01 -0.59 4.75
N ILE A 12 4.84 -0.08 5.15
CA ILE A 12 3.55 -0.55 4.62
C ILE A 12 3.48 -0.32 3.11
N ILE A 13 3.78 0.90 2.65
CA ILE A 13 3.70 1.24 1.23
C ILE A 13 4.70 0.40 0.43
N GLY A 14 5.94 0.25 0.92
CA GLY A 14 6.96 -0.55 0.24
C GLY A 14 6.60 -2.04 0.15
N ALA A 15 6.13 -2.63 1.25
CA ALA A 15 5.69 -4.03 1.25
C ALA A 15 4.50 -4.26 0.31
N ARG A 16 3.54 -3.33 0.28
CA ARG A 16 2.39 -3.42 -0.63
C ARG A 16 2.79 -3.22 -2.08
N ALA A 17 3.69 -2.29 -2.38
CA ALA A 17 4.21 -2.09 -3.73
C ALA A 17 4.92 -3.35 -4.26
N LEU A 18 5.66 -4.07 -3.41
CA LEU A 18 6.25 -5.36 -3.76
C LEU A 18 5.18 -6.39 -4.09
N GLN A 19 4.13 -6.51 -3.28
CA GLN A 19 3.00 -7.42 -3.58
C GLN A 19 2.40 -7.12 -4.96
N LEU A 20 2.13 -5.84 -5.25
CA LEU A 20 1.58 -5.42 -6.55
C LEU A 20 2.53 -5.70 -7.72
N SER A 21 3.85 -5.64 -7.51
CA SER A 21 4.83 -6.04 -8.52
C SER A 21 4.86 -7.55 -8.79
N MET A 22 4.36 -8.35 -7.86
CA MET A 22 4.20 -9.80 -7.97
C MET A 22 2.79 -10.19 -8.45
N ASP A 23 2.12 -9.31 -9.20
CA ASP A 23 0.75 -9.49 -9.72
C ASP A 23 -0.31 -9.77 -8.65
N ALA A 24 -0.10 -9.30 -7.41
CA ALA A 24 -1.14 -9.37 -6.39
C ALA A 24 -2.36 -8.50 -6.79
N PRO A 25 -3.59 -8.92 -6.43
CA PRO A 25 -4.79 -8.19 -6.78
C PRO A 25 -4.84 -6.81 -6.09
N LEU A 26 -5.23 -5.79 -6.87
CA LEU A 26 -5.55 -4.47 -6.35
C LEU A 26 -6.93 -4.47 -5.70
N LEU A 27 -7.03 -3.83 -4.54
CA LEU A 27 -8.29 -3.62 -3.81
C LEU A 27 -8.99 -2.31 -4.19
N ILE A 28 -8.42 -1.57 -5.14
CA ILE A 28 -8.96 -0.33 -5.69
C ILE A 28 -9.18 -0.47 -7.19
N LYS A 29 -10.10 0.33 -7.73
CA LYS A 29 -10.24 0.48 -9.18
C LYS A 29 -8.91 0.98 -9.76
N LYS A 30 -8.30 0.17 -10.64
CA LYS A 30 -7.06 0.52 -11.34
C LYS A 30 -7.28 1.80 -12.16
N PRO A 31 -6.53 2.88 -11.93
CA PRO A 31 -6.52 4.02 -12.84
C PRO A 31 -5.94 3.57 -14.18
N GLU A 32 -6.57 3.93 -15.30
CA GLU A 32 -6.11 3.52 -16.63
C GLU A 32 -4.68 4.02 -16.95
N ASN A 33 -4.25 5.12 -16.31
CA ASN A 33 -2.97 5.78 -16.56
C ASN A 33 -1.88 5.49 -15.51
N GLU A 34 -2.11 4.59 -14.54
CA GLU A 34 -1.12 4.32 -13.49
C GLU A 34 -0.72 2.84 -13.44
N PHE A 35 0.53 2.59 -13.78
CA PHE A 35 1.14 1.26 -13.76
C PHE A 35 2.20 1.12 -12.66
N ASN A 36 2.58 2.22 -12.01
CA ASN A 36 3.62 2.17 -10.99
C ASN A 36 3.07 1.57 -9.69
N SER A 37 3.61 0.42 -9.29
CA SER A 37 3.23 -0.31 -8.07
C SER A 37 3.31 0.54 -6.80
N ILE A 38 4.26 1.49 -6.73
CA ILE A 38 4.41 2.39 -5.58
C ILE A 38 3.25 3.39 -5.52
N ASN A 39 2.87 3.96 -6.67
CA ASN A 39 1.75 4.90 -6.74
C ASN A 39 0.43 4.19 -6.41
N LEU A 40 0.22 2.99 -6.95
CA LEU A 40 -0.94 2.16 -6.67
C LEU A 40 -1.03 1.80 -5.18
N ALA A 41 0.06 1.36 -4.56
CA ALA A 41 0.12 1.11 -3.12
C ALA A 41 -0.17 2.39 -2.31
N ARG A 42 0.35 3.54 -2.72
CA ARG A 42 0.07 4.82 -2.05
C ARG A 42 -1.39 5.22 -2.15
N MET A 43 -2.06 4.92 -3.26
CA MET A 43 -3.49 5.15 -3.44
C MET A 43 -4.32 4.24 -2.53
N GLU A 44 -3.96 2.96 -2.43
CA GLU A 44 -4.60 2.04 -1.47
C GLU A 44 -4.40 2.49 -0.03
N PHE A 45 -3.20 2.97 0.31
CA PHE A 45 -2.90 3.50 1.65
C PHE A 45 -3.78 4.71 1.97
N LYS A 46 -3.93 5.66 1.04
CA LYS A 46 -4.82 6.82 1.20
C LYS A 46 -6.28 6.43 1.39
N LYS A 47 -6.72 5.33 0.77
CA LYS A 47 -8.07 4.79 0.91
C LYS A 47 -8.24 3.87 2.14
N ASN A 48 -7.18 3.65 2.93
CA ASN A 48 -7.19 2.78 4.10
C ASN A 48 -7.63 1.33 3.81
N VAL A 49 -7.37 0.83 2.60
CA VAL A 49 -7.74 -0.53 2.17
C VAL A 49 -6.56 -1.49 2.09
N ILE A 50 -5.37 -1.10 2.56
CA ILE A 50 -4.20 -1.97 2.50
C ILE A 50 -4.36 -3.16 3.46
N PRO A 51 -4.16 -4.41 2.99
CA PRO A 51 -4.31 -5.61 3.80
C PRO A 51 -3.02 -5.92 4.59
N ILE A 52 -2.46 -4.93 5.30
CA ILE A 52 -1.24 -5.08 6.10
C ILE A 52 -1.49 -4.47 7.47
N THR A 53 -1.21 -5.26 8.52
CA THR A 53 -1.29 -4.80 9.91
C THR A 53 0.10 -4.70 10.50
N ILE A 54 0.34 -3.67 11.31
CA ILE A 54 1.58 -3.53 12.07
C ILE A 54 1.42 -4.24 13.40
N LYS A 55 2.32 -5.20 13.67
CA LYS A 55 2.51 -5.74 15.00
C LYS A 55 3.64 -4.96 15.66
N ARG A 56 3.35 -4.37 16.83
CA ARG A 56 4.34 -3.77 17.71
C ARG A 56 4.52 -4.75 18.86
N ASP A 57 5.71 -5.32 18.95
CA ASP A 57 6.14 -6.12 20.10
C ASP A 57 6.81 -5.20 21.13
#